data_AF-A0A356F9V0-F1
#
_entry.id   AF-A0A356F9V0-F1
#
_cell.length_a   1.000
_cell.length_b   1.000
_cell.length_c   1.000
_cell.angle_alpha   90.00
_cell.angle_beta   90.00
_cell.angle_gamma   90.00
#
_symmetry.space_group_name_H-M   'P 1'
#
loop_
_entity.id
_entity.type
_entity.pdbx_description
1 polymer ?
#
loop_
_entity_poly.entity_id
_entity_poly.type
_entity_poly.pdbx_seq_one_letter_code
_entity_poly.pdbx_strand_id
1 'polypeptide(L)'
;MSAAGIDIGGANLKGARDDGLVVTRPFPLWREHDGLPQAVEELLAALQPFDRLAVTMTGELCDCYANKEEGVLHILASVEEAAETTPNVWLIDGGLSSIEMARAEPLRAAAANWHALATWAAGLEGNGDSLLVDVGSTTTDIIRLVAAAPNCGGLTDTERLRSGELVYTGVRRTPVCSILEEADLGGKASPLAAEHFATTLDIWLLLGELSEDPACLST
;
A
#
# COMPACT_ATOMS: atom_id res chain seq x y z
N MET A 1 -5.91 9.75 25.30
CA MET A 1 -4.78 10.05 24.40
C MET A 1 -5.16 9.43 23.08
N SER A 2 -5.43 10.23 22.06
CA SER A 2 -5.89 9.76 20.75
C SER A 2 -4.72 9.57 19.81
N ALA A 3 -4.81 8.60 18.90
CA ALA A 3 -3.79 8.33 17.91
C ALA A 3 -4.37 8.33 16.49
N ALA A 4 -3.61 8.91 15.56
CA ALA A 4 -3.85 8.81 14.13
C ALA A 4 -2.73 8.02 13.45
N GLY A 5 -3.07 7.29 12.38
CA GLY A 5 -2.15 6.60 11.50
C GLY A 5 -2.36 7.05 10.07
N ILE A 6 -1.28 7.28 9.31
CA ILE A 6 -1.35 7.59 7.88
C ILE A 6 -0.52 6.60 7.06
N ASP A 7 -1.01 6.26 5.87
CA ASP A 7 -0.33 5.48 4.83
C ASP A 7 -0.15 6.38 3.60
N ILE A 8 1.10 6.75 3.33
CA ILE A 8 1.47 7.57 2.17
C ILE A 8 1.70 6.64 0.97
N GLY A 9 0.63 6.42 0.21
CA GLY A 9 0.65 5.59 -0.98
C GLY A 9 0.93 6.38 -2.26
N GLY A 10 1.30 5.65 -3.31
CA GLY A 10 1.62 6.28 -4.60
C GLY A 10 0.42 6.91 -5.32
N ALA A 11 -0.78 6.38 -5.11
CA ALA A 11 -2.01 6.86 -5.77
C ALA A 11 -3.01 7.53 -4.82
N ASN A 12 -2.91 7.22 -3.53
CA ASN A 12 -3.83 7.70 -2.52
C ASN A 12 -3.07 7.91 -1.23
N LEU A 13 -3.46 8.95 -0.49
CA LEU A 13 -3.11 9.12 0.91
C LEU A 13 -4.27 8.58 1.74
N LYS A 14 -3.95 7.75 2.74
CA LYS A 14 -4.95 7.17 3.64
C LYS A 14 -4.63 7.55 5.07
N GLY A 15 -5.68 7.77 5.84
CA GLY A 15 -5.60 8.11 7.24
C GLY A 15 -6.65 7.36 8.05
N ALA A 16 -6.31 6.99 9.27
CA ALA A 16 -7.24 6.44 10.24
C ALA A 16 -6.97 7.02 11.62
N ARG A 17 -8.02 7.13 12.44
CA ARG A 17 -7.93 7.49 13.86
C ARG A 17 -8.47 6.34 14.71
N ASP A 18 -8.02 6.28 15.96
CA ASP A 18 -8.36 5.23 16.93
C ASP A 18 -9.85 5.11 17.29
N ASP A 19 -10.67 6.10 16.96
CA ASP A 19 -12.13 6.05 17.08
C ASP A 19 -12.85 5.45 15.86
N GLY A 20 -12.10 5.01 14.85
CA GLY A 20 -12.62 4.41 13.62
C GLY A 20 -12.88 5.39 12.47
N LEU A 21 -12.55 6.68 12.62
CA LEU A 21 -12.55 7.60 11.48
C LEU A 21 -11.52 7.13 10.44
N VAL A 22 -11.95 7.01 9.18
CA VAL A 22 -11.09 6.70 8.04
C VAL A 22 -11.24 7.78 6.97
N VAL A 23 -10.12 8.26 6.46
CA VAL A 23 -10.05 9.26 5.39
C VAL A 23 -9.19 8.70 4.26
N THR A 24 -9.63 8.84 3.03
CA THR A 24 -8.85 8.49 1.85
C THR A 24 -8.94 9.63 0.85
N ARG A 25 -7.79 10.06 0.32
CA ARG A 25 -7.68 11.13 -0.66
C ARG A 25 -6.89 10.64 -1.87
N PRO A 26 -7.44 10.74 -3.09
CA PRO A 26 -6.66 10.54 -4.30
C PRO A 26 -5.51 11.53 -4.35
N PHE A 27 -4.30 11.03 -4.59
CA PHE A 27 -3.11 11.84 -4.74
C PHE A 27 -2.09 11.08 -5.60
N PRO A 28 -1.97 11.38 -6.90
CA PRO A 28 -1.05 10.70 -7.79
C PRO A 28 0.37 11.21 -7.52
N LEU A 29 1.04 10.63 -6.51
CA LEU A 29 2.36 11.05 -6.04
C LEU A 29 3.40 11.09 -7.17
N TRP A 30 3.33 10.15 -8.11
CA TRP A 30 4.22 10.10 -9.29
C TRP A 30 4.11 11.32 -10.22
N ARG A 31 3.04 12.11 -10.13
CA ARG A 31 2.80 13.33 -10.92
C ARG A 31 2.90 14.60 -10.08
N GLU A 32 2.42 14.55 -8.86
CA GLU A 32 2.16 15.72 -8.02
C GLU A 32 3.09 15.78 -6.79
N HIS A 33 4.25 15.10 -6.83
CA HIS A 33 5.16 14.95 -5.68
C HIS A 33 5.45 16.24 -4.91
N ASP A 34 5.63 17.39 -5.58
CA ASP A 34 5.86 18.70 -4.95
C ASP A 34 4.71 19.16 -4.05
N GLY A 35 3.48 18.69 -4.30
CA GLY A 35 2.29 19.00 -3.51
C GLY A 35 2.10 18.08 -2.29
N LEU A 36 2.99 17.13 -2.05
CA LEU A 36 2.83 16.15 -0.97
C LEU A 36 2.71 16.80 0.42
N PRO A 37 3.52 17.80 0.82
CA PRO A 37 3.38 18.43 2.13
C PRO A 37 1.97 18.98 2.39
N GLN A 38 1.43 19.74 1.42
CA GLN A 38 0.07 20.29 1.51
C GLN A 38 -0.99 19.17 1.56
N ALA A 39 -0.85 18.14 0.71
CA ALA A 39 -1.80 17.03 0.71
C ALA A 39 -1.81 16.25 2.04
N VAL A 40 -0.63 16.11 2.68
CA VAL A 40 -0.51 15.53 4.02
C VAL A 40 -1.13 16.45 5.08
N GLU A 41 -0.88 17.76 5.03
CA GLU A 41 -1.50 18.73 5.95
C GLU A 41 -3.04 18.63 5.90
N GLU A 42 -3.62 18.60 4.71
CA GLU A 42 -5.06 18.46 4.52
C GLU A 42 -5.62 17.12 5.01
N LEU A 43 -4.83 16.05 4.92
CA LEU A 43 -5.19 14.74 5.47
C LEU A 43 -5.15 14.77 7.00
N LEU A 44 -4.08 15.31 7.59
CA LEU A 44 -3.92 15.42 9.04
C LEU A 44 -5.00 16.30 9.66
N ALA A 45 -5.34 17.43 9.02
CA ALA A 45 -6.43 18.30 9.45
C ALA A 45 -7.78 17.56 9.50
N ALA A 46 -8.05 16.67 8.55
CA ALA A 46 -9.26 15.85 8.54
C ALA A 46 -9.28 14.78 9.65
N LEU A 47 -8.11 14.42 10.19
CA LEU A 47 -7.96 13.43 11.26
C LEU A 47 -7.94 14.05 12.67
N GLN A 48 -7.88 15.38 12.81
CA GLN A 48 -7.90 16.02 14.13
C GLN A 48 -9.21 15.76 14.89
N PRO A 49 -9.18 15.65 16.24
CA PRO A 49 -8.00 15.75 17.11
C PRO A 49 -7.22 14.43 17.25
N PHE A 50 -5.89 14.50 17.41
CA PHE A 50 -5.06 13.37 17.86
C PHE A 50 -3.81 13.87 18.60
N ASP A 51 -3.25 13.05 19.51
CA ASP A 51 -2.03 13.36 20.27
C ASP A 51 -0.78 12.69 19.68
N ARG A 52 -0.97 11.55 19.00
CA ARG A 52 0.10 10.72 18.45
C ARG A 52 -0.13 10.47 16.97
N LEU A 53 0.96 10.47 16.20
CA LEU A 53 0.94 10.17 14.77
C LEU A 53 1.84 8.98 14.47
N ALA A 54 1.29 7.98 13.78
CA ALA A 54 2.01 6.88 13.18
C ALA A 54 2.00 7.01 11.65
N VAL A 55 3.11 6.67 11.01
CA VAL A 55 3.29 6.80 9.56
C VAL A 55 3.78 5.49 8.99
N THR A 56 3.18 5.07 7.89
CA THR A 56 3.73 4.07 6.98
C THR A 56 3.65 4.59 5.54
N MET A 57 4.29 3.89 4.61
CA MET A 57 4.34 4.32 3.23
C MET A 57 4.42 3.14 2.26
N THR A 58 3.89 3.39 1.07
CA THR A 58 4.04 2.54 -0.13
C THR A 58 4.34 3.37 -1.39
N GLY A 59 4.32 4.70 -1.27
CA GLY A 59 4.57 5.63 -2.38
C GLY A 59 6.05 5.85 -2.70
N GLU A 60 6.97 5.35 -1.88
CA GLU A 60 8.42 5.60 -2.03
C GLU A 60 9.03 4.95 -3.28
N LEU A 61 8.30 4.05 -3.95
CA LEU A 61 8.67 3.43 -5.22
C LEU A 61 8.06 4.11 -6.45
N CYS A 62 7.40 5.27 -6.30
CA CYS A 62 6.84 5.99 -7.44
C CYS A 62 7.95 6.44 -8.41
N ASP A 63 7.62 6.44 -9.71
CA ASP A 63 8.52 6.80 -10.82
C ASP A 63 9.11 8.21 -10.74
N CYS A 64 8.58 9.07 -9.84
CA CYS A 64 9.10 10.40 -9.58
C CYS A 64 10.42 10.41 -8.79
N TYR A 65 10.82 9.29 -8.17
CA TYR A 65 12.06 9.19 -7.40
C TYR A 65 13.11 8.39 -8.16
N ALA A 66 14.39 8.77 -8.04
CA ALA A 66 15.47 8.03 -8.68
C ALA A 66 15.71 6.67 -8.01
N ASN A 67 15.40 6.56 -6.72
CA ASN A 67 15.50 5.33 -5.94
C ASN A 67 14.59 5.35 -4.70
N LYS A 68 14.45 4.18 -4.05
CA LYS A 68 13.60 3.97 -2.87
C LYS A 68 13.99 4.87 -1.68
N GLU A 69 15.28 5.11 -1.48
CA GLU A 69 15.78 5.93 -0.36
C GLU A 69 15.35 7.39 -0.51
N GLU A 70 15.47 7.95 -1.71
CA GLU A 70 15.02 9.30 -2.03
C GLU A 70 13.52 9.45 -1.77
N GLY A 71 12.71 8.48 -2.22
CA GLY A 71 11.27 8.48 -1.98
C GLY A 71 10.91 8.47 -0.50
N VAL A 72 11.57 7.62 0.30
CA VAL A 72 11.36 7.59 1.76
C VAL A 72 11.72 8.93 2.38
N LEU A 73 12.91 9.47 2.08
CA LEU A 73 13.38 10.72 2.67
C LEU A 73 12.47 11.90 2.32
N HIS A 74 11.96 11.95 1.08
CA HIS A 74 11.00 12.96 0.66
C HIS A 74 9.67 12.82 1.43
N ILE A 75 9.11 11.62 1.52
CA ILE A 75 7.87 11.37 2.28
C ILE A 75 8.04 11.77 3.75
N LEU A 76 9.13 11.37 4.40
CA LEU A 76 9.40 11.73 5.79
C LEU A 76 9.51 13.24 5.99
N ALA A 77 10.18 13.95 5.07
CA ALA A 77 10.27 15.40 5.10
C ALA A 77 8.90 16.07 4.95
N SER A 78 8.07 15.62 4.01
CA SER A 78 6.73 16.16 3.80
C SER A 78 5.82 15.94 5.01
N VAL A 79 5.91 14.78 5.67
CA VAL A 79 5.13 14.51 6.88
C VAL A 79 5.60 15.35 8.06
N GLU A 80 6.91 15.52 8.24
CA GLU A 80 7.46 16.36 9.31
C GLU A 80 7.11 17.85 9.13
N GLU A 81 7.07 18.33 7.89
CA GLU A 81 6.63 19.70 7.57
C GLU A 81 5.15 19.92 7.90
N ALA A 82 4.30 18.93 7.61
CA ALA A 82 2.85 19.05 7.79
C ALA A 82 2.37 18.74 9.22
N ALA A 83 3.10 17.95 9.99
CA ALA A 83 2.64 17.46 11.29
C ALA A 83 3.03 18.39 12.45
N GLU A 84 2.05 18.76 13.29
CA GLU A 84 2.31 19.50 14.54
C GLU A 84 2.92 18.62 15.65
N THR A 85 2.73 17.30 15.57
CA THR A 85 3.29 16.32 16.50
C THR A 85 4.36 15.48 15.81
N THR A 86 5.42 15.14 16.53
CA THR A 86 6.50 14.32 15.97
C THR A 86 5.98 12.93 15.57
N PRO A 87 6.06 12.55 14.29
CA PRO A 87 5.57 11.25 13.83
C PRO A 87 6.48 10.12 14.29
N ASN A 88 5.87 8.95 14.54
CA ASN A 88 6.59 7.69 14.61
C ASN A 88 6.38 6.93 13.30
N VAL A 89 7.44 6.31 12.79
CA VAL A 89 7.44 5.62 11.50
C VAL A 89 7.44 4.12 11.76
N TRP A 90 6.55 3.40 11.08
CA TRP A 90 6.54 1.94 11.12
C TRP A 90 7.69 1.39 10.25
N LEU A 91 8.55 0.58 10.85
CA LEU A 91 9.66 -0.08 10.16
C LEU A 91 9.34 -1.55 9.86
N ILE A 92 9.95 -2.06 8.79
CA ILE A 92 9.76 -3.41 8.25
C ILE A 92 10.21 -4.52 9.21
N ASP A 93 11.01 -4.20 10.23
CA ASP A 93 11.42 -5.13 11.28
C ASP A 93 10.48 -5.16 12.49
N GLY A 94 9.29 -4.54 12.37
CA GLY A 94 8.16 -4.81 13.24
C GLY A 94 8.00 -3.87 14.42
N GLY A 95 8.14 -2.57 14.19
CA GLY A 95 7.86 -1.59 15.23
C GLY A 95 7.77 -0.15 14.76
N LEU A 96 7.14 0.67 15.61
CA LEU A 96 7.22 2.13 15.51
C LEU A 96 8.59 2.60 16.00
N SER A 97 9.23 3.42 15.19
CA SER A 97 10.51 4.05 15.49
C SER A 97 10.44 5.55 15.30
N SER A 98 11.45 6.27 15.75
CA SER A 98 11.53 7.72 15.57
C SER A 98 11.77 8.07 14.09
N ILE A 99 11.34 9.26 13.68
CA ILE A 99 11.58 9.75 12.32
C ILE A 99 13.08 9.88 12.01
N GLU A 100 13.91 10.20 13.01
CA GLU A 100 15.36 10.28 12.86
C GLU A 100 15.96 8.91 12.53
N MET A 101 15.45 7.84 13.16
CA MET A 101 15.88 6.49 12.86
C MET A 101 15.45 6.09 11.44
N ALA A 102 14.22 6.42 11.05
CA ALA A 102 13.74 6.18 9.69
C ALA A 102 14.57 6.95 8.64
N ARG A 103 15.02 8.17 8.95
CA ARG A 103 15.93 8.95 8.08
C ARG A 103 17.33 8.34 8.00
N ALA A 104 17.84 7.78 9.10
CA ALA A 104 19.17 7.16 9.12
C ALA A 104 19.19 5.76 8.47
N GLU A 105 18.07 5.05 8.46
CA GLU A 105 17.91 3.75 7.76
C GLU A 105 16.65 3.74 6.86
N PRO A 106 16.61 4.52 5.76
CA PRO A 106 15.40 4.73 4.95
C PRO A 106 14.79 3.44 4.41
N LEU A 107 15.63 2.49 4.00
CA LEU A 107 15.17 1.21 3.45
C LEU A 107 14.36 0.37 4.44
N ARG A 108 14.50 0.61 5.75
CA ARG A 108 13.66 -0.06 6.77
C ARG A 108 12.27 0.54 6.88
N ALA A 109 12.06 1.79 6.48
CA ALA A 109 10.74 2.41 6.46
C ALA A 109 9.96 2.12 5.15
N ALA A 110 10.66 1.59 4.16
CA ALA A 110 10.15 1.41 2.81
C ALA A 110 9.21 0.18 2.70
N ALA A 111 8.03 0.35 2.09
CA ALA A 111 7.01 -0.67 1.88
C ALA A 111 6.65 -1.47 3.14
N ALA A 112 6.52 -0.80 4.28
CA ALA A 112 6.29 -1.44 5.57
C ALA A 112 4.80 -1.59 5.95
N ASN A 113 3.88 -1.15 5.09
CA ASN A 113 2.43 -1.16 5.35
C ASN A 113 1.87 -2.59 5.49
N TRP A 114 2.30 -3.53 4.66
CA TRP A 114 1.88 -4.93 4.72
C TRP A 114 2.33 -5.58 6.03
N HIS A 115 3.52 -5.21 6.51
CA HIS A 115 4.06 -5.72 7.78
C HIS A 115 3.26 -5.14 8.95
N ALA A 116 2.91 -3.85 8.92
CA ALA A 116 2.05 -3.24 9.94
C ALA A 116 0.69 -3.97 10.03
N LEU A 117 0.05 -4.22 8.89
CA LEU A 117 -1.21 -4.96 8.82
C LEU A 117 -1.05 -6.40 9.32
N ALA A 118 0.00 -7.11 8.90
CA ALA A 118 0.27 -8.47 9.32
C ALA A 118 0.54 -8.58 10.82
N THR A 119 1.33 -7.66 11.40
CA THR A 119 1.58 -7.60 12.84
C THR A 119 0.31 -7.34 13.62
N TRP A 120 -0.51 -6.39 13.16
CA TRP A 120 -1.80 -6.10 13.79
C TRP A 120 -2.75 -7.32 13.71
N ALA A 121 -2.89 -7.92 12.53
CA ALA A 121 -3.76 -9.07 12.31
C ALA A 121 -3.32 -10.29 13.13
N ALA A 122 -2.02 -10.51 13.30
CA ALA A 122 -1.50 -11.60 14.11
C ALA A 122 -1.82 -11.44 15.60
N GLY A 123 -1.96 -10.21 16.08
CA GLY A 123 -2.37 -9.90 17.45
C GLY A 123 -3.86 -10.11 17.75
N LEU A 124 -4.69 -10.37 16.73
CA LEU A 124 -6.12 -10.64 16.92
C LEU A 124 -6.32 -12.02 17.55
N GLU A 125 -7.28 -12.10 18.48
CA GLU A 125 -7.62 -13.34 19.16
C GLU A 125 -8.04 -14.42 18.15
N GLY A 126 -7.39 -15.60 18.21
CA GLY A 126 -7.65 -16.72 17.30
C GLY A 126 -6.74 -16.82 16.07
N ASN A 127 -5.90 -15.83 15.78
CA ASN A 127 -5.05 -15.82 14.57
C ASN A 127 -3.66 -16.51 14.75
N GLY A 128 -3.55 -17.47 15.67
CA GLY A 128 -2.28 -18.12 16.05
C GLY A 128 -1.62 -19.00 14.97
N ASP A 129 -2.38 -19.52 14.00
CA ASP A 129 -1.89 -20.14 12.76
C ASP A 129 -2.91 -19.83 11.67
N SER A 130 -2.63 -18.80 10.89
CA SER A 130 -3.58 -18.24 9.92
C SER A 130 -2.85 -17.65 8.71
N LEU A 131 -3.61 -17.24 7.71
CA LEU A 131 -3.10 -16.60 6.50
C LEU A 131 -3.79 -15.25 6.34
N LEU A 132 -3.01 -14.17 6.37
CA LEU A 132 -3.46 -12.85 5.92
C LEU A 132 -3.38 -12.82 4.39
N VAL A 133 -4.48 -12.43 3.76
CA VAL A 133 -4.55 -12.15 2.32
C VAL A 133 -5.08 -10.73 2.15
N ASP A 134 -4.21 -9.81 1.74
CA ASP A 134 -4.58 -8.43 1.41
C ASP A 134 -4.51 -8.25 -0.10
N VAL A 135 -5.66 -8.04 -0.74
CA VAL A 135 -5.77 -7.89 -2.19
C VAL A 135 -5.98 -6.42 -2.51
N GLY A 136 -4.91 -5.76 -2.93
CA GLY A 136 -4.93 -4.39 -3.40
C GLY A 136 -5.37 -4.27 -4.87
N SER A 137 -5.30 -3.05 -5.39
CA SER A 137 -5.60 -2.79 -6.81
C SER A 137 -4.55 -3.35 -7.77
N THR A 138 -3.29 -3.52 -7.34
CA THR A 138 -2.18 -4.02 -8.18
C THR A 138 -1.58 -5.32 -7.67
N THR A 139 -1.48 -5.46 -6.35
CA THR A 139 -0.74 -6.53 -5.69
C THR A 139 -1.64 -7.29 -4.73
N THR A 140 -1.25 -8.53 -4.44
CA THR A 140 -1.81 -9.34 -3.37
C THR A 140 -0.68 -9.72 -2.42
N ASP A 141 -0.83 -9.38 -1.14
CA ASP A 141 0.05 -9.79 -0.06
C ASP A 141 -0.50 -11.07 0.60
N ILE A 142 0.32 -12.11 0.70
CA ILE A 142 -0.07 -13.42 1.25
C ILE A 142 0.90 -13.74 2.39
N ILE A 143 0.50 -13.47 3.63
CA ILE A 143 1.41 -13.53 4.79
C ILE A 143 0.91 -14.58 5.78
N ARG A 144 1.75 -15.58 6.06
CA ARG A 144 1.43 -16.55 7.12
C ARG A 144 1.63 -15.89 8.48
N LEU A 145 0.66 -16.08 9.38
CA LEU A 145 0.72 -15.62 10.75
C LEU A 145 0.87 -16.85 11.65
N VAL A 146 1.93 -16.90 12.46
CA VAL A 146 2.22 -18.01 13.38
C VAL A 146 2.58 -17.45 14.75
N ALA A 147 2.01 -18.01 15.81
CA ALA A 147 2.29 -17.62 17.20
C ALA A 147 2.14 -16.11 17.45
N ALA A 148 1.08 -15.52 16.89
CA ALA A 148 0.76 -14.09 16.98
C ALA A 148 1.82 -13.13 16.37
N ALA A 149 2.60 -13.61 15.40
CA ALA A 149 3.51 -12.79 14.60
C ALA A 149 3.47 -13.17 13.11
N PRO A 150 3.83 -12.24 12.20
CA PRO A 150 4.12 -12.59 10.81
C PRO A 150 5.29 -13.57 10.73
N ASN A 151 5.10 -14.67 10.00
CA ASN A 151 6.14 -15.65 9.70
C ASN A 151 6.52 -15.54 8.22
N CYS A 152 7.40 -14.58 7.93
CA CYS A 152 7.77 -14.19 6.57
C CYS A 152 9.02 -14.93 6.08
N GLY A 153 9.01 -15.37 4.84
CA GLY A 153 10.18 -15.85 4.09
C GLY A 153 11.05 -14.71 3.55
N GLY A 154 10.53 -13.48 3.53
CA GLY A 154 11.24 -12.28 3.11
C GLY A 154 10.68 -11.00 3.72
N LEU A 155 11.52 -9.97 3.88
CA LEU A 155 11.09 -8.64 4.33
C LEU A 155 11.06 -7.62 3.21
N THR A 156 11.91 -7.81 2.20
CA THR A 156 11.93 -6.96 1.00
C THR A 156 10.96 -7.47 -0.05
N ASP A 157 10.48 -6.57 -0.92
CA ASP A 157 9.61 -6.94 -2.05
C ASP A 157 10.23 -8.05 -2.91
N THR A 158 11.55 -8.00 -3.14
CA THR A 158 12.27 -9.02 -3.91
C THR A 158 12.21 -10.39 -3.25
N GLU A 159 12.42 -10.47 -1.93
CA GLU A 159 12.37 -11.73 -1.21
C GLU A 159 10.93 -12.26 -1.15
N ARG A 160 9.95 -11.37 -0.94
CA ARG A 160 8.53 -11.71 -0.91
C ARG A 160 8.02 -12.20 -2.26
N LEU A 161 8.52 -11.65 -3.36
CA LEU A 161 8.25 -12.17 -4.71
C LEU A 161 8.81 -13.58 -4.90
N ARG A 162 9.99 -13.87 -4.34
CA ARG A 162 10.61 -15.19 -4.42
C ARG A 162 9.92 -16.23 -3.55
N SER A 163 9.41 -15.84 -2.38
CA SER A 163 8.68 -16.71 -1.46
C SER A 163 7.21 -16.91 -1.86
N GLY A 164 6.67 -16.06 -2.74
CA GLY A 164 5.25 -16.05 -3.12
C GLY A 164 4.36 -15.27 -2.14
N GLU A 165 4.95 -14.52 -1.22
CA GLU A 165 4.27 -13.68 -0.24
C GLU A 165 3.82 -12.33 -0.80
N LEU A 166 4.33 -11.97 -1.97
CA LEU A 166 3.89 -10.84 -2.79
C LEU A 166 3.61 -11.32 -4.20
N VAL A 167 2.39 -11.14 -4.67
CA VAL A 167 1.95 -11.51 -6.03
C VAL A 167 1.53 -10.23 -6.76
N TYR A 168 2.08 -9.97 -7.96
CA TYR A 168 1.72 -8.83 -8.81
C TYR A 168 0.42 -9.08 -9.57
N THR A 169 -0.64 -9.38 -8.81
CA THR A 169 -2.00 -9.46 -9.31
C THR A 169 -2.90 -8.80 -8.29
N GLY A 170 -3.75 -7.89 -8.74
CA GLY A 170 -4.70 -7.18 -7.90
C GLY A 170 -6.04 -7.03 -8.60
N VAL A 171 -6.98 -6.39 -7.91
CA VAL A 171 -8.38 -6.32 -8.36
C VAL A 171 -8.59 -5.38 -9.54
N ARG A 172 -7.73 -4.37 -9.76
CA ARG A 172 -8.06 -3.30 -10.73
C ARG A 172 -7.05 -3.08 -11.84
N ARG A 173 -5.76 -3.08 -11.55
CA ARG A 173 -4.73 -2.50 -12.43
C ARG A 173 -3.84 -3.53 -13.12
N THR A 174 -4.05 -4.82 -12.90
CA THR A 174 -3.19 -5.85 -13.48
C THR A 174 -3.58 -6.05 -14.95
N PRO A 175 -2.67 -5.86 -15.91
CA PRO A 175 -2.96 -6.11 -17.32
C PRO A 175 -3.37 -7.57 -17.54
N VAL A 176 -4.44 -7.81 -18.30
CA VAL A 176 -4.91 -9.19 -18.53
C VAL A 176 -3.86 -10.06 -19.22
N CYS A 177 -3.09 -9.46 -20.14
CA CYS A 177 -2.00 -10.12 -20.85
C CYS A 177 -0.79 -10.48 -19.96
N SER A 178 -0.72 -10.03 -18.70
CA SER A 178 0.28 -10.49 -17.74
C SER A 178 -0.18 -11.70 -16.92
N ILE A 179 -1.45 -12.08 -17.01
CA ILE A 179 -2.05 -13.19 -16.26
C ILE A 179 -2.21 -14.43 -17.16
N LEU A 180 -2.58 -14.21 -18.41
CA LEU A 180 -2.86 -15.26 -19.39
C LEU A 180 -2.01 -15.06 -20.64
N GLU A 181 -1.56 -16.16 -21.25
CA GLU A 181 -0.86 -16.13 -22.55
C GLU A 181 -1.84 -16.24 -23.72
N GLU A 182 -2.95 -16.96 -23.53
CA GLU A 182 -3.98 -17.21 -24.52
C GLU A 182 -5.39 -17.23 -23.90
N ALA A 183 -6.40 -17.01 -24.73
CA ALA A 183 -7.80 -17.13 -24.36
C ALA A 183 -8.57 -17.97 -25.40
N ASP A 184 -9.64 -18.63 -24.97
CA ASP A 184 -10.56 -19.31 -25.89
C ASP A 184 -11.49 -18.28 -26.56
N LEU A 185 -11.38 -18.18 -27.89
CA LEU A 185 -12.29 -17.40 -28.72
C LEU A 185 -13.01 -18.34 -29.69
N GLY A 186 -14.20 -18.79 -29.30
CA GLY A 186 -15.06 -19.63 -30.13
C GLY A 186 -14.58 -21.07 -30.28
N GLY A 187 -14.08 -21.66 -29.19
CA GLY A 187 -13.53 -23.01 -29.12
C GLY A 187 -12.10 -23.13 -29.63
N LYS A 188 -11.39 -22.01 -29.78
CA LYS A 188 -10.02 -21.96 -30.30
C LYS A 188 -9.14 -21.11 -29.40
N ALA A 189 -8.05 -21.70 -28.93
CA ALA A 189 -6.98 -20.99 -28.26
C ALA A 189 -6.41 -19.90 -29.17
N SER A 190 -6.44 -18.65 -28.69
CA SER A 190 -5.98 -17.47 -29.40
C SER A 190 -5.01 -16.70 -28.50
N PRO A 191 -3.79 -16.36 -28.98
CA PRO A 191 -2.83 -15.62 -28.18
C PRO A 191 -3.34 -14.21 -27.86
N LEU A 192 -2.97 -13.68 -26.70
CA LEU A 192 -3.34 -12.33 -26.32
C LEU A 192 -2.44 -11.27 -26.96
N ALA A 193 -3.00 -10.09 -27.21
CA ALA A 193 -2.20 -8.92 -27.55
C ALA A 193 -1.36 -8.50 -26.34
N ALA A 194 -0.08 -8.17 -26.54
CA ALA A 194 0.82 -7.72 -25.49
C ALA A 194 0.67 -6.22 -25.13
N GLU A 195 -0.40 -5.58 -25.62
CA GLU A 195 -0.72 -4.18 -25.35
C GLU A 195 -1.68 -4.06 -24.15
N HIS A 196 -1.62 -2.93 -23.46
CA HIS A 196 -2.45 -2.67 -22.28
C HIS A 196 -3.88 -2.25 -22.69
N PHE A 197 -4.66 -3.19 -23.23
CA PHE A 197 -6.05 -2.96 -23.64
C PHE A 197 -7.09 -3.26 -22.56
N ALA A 198 -6.77 -4.16 -21.64
CA ALA A 198 -7.67 -4.60 -20.58
C ALA A 198 -6.90 -4.90 -19.31
N THR A 199 -7.58 -4.74 -18.19
CA THR A 199 -7.09 -4.98 -16.83
C THR A 199 -7.99 -5.96 -16.08
N THR A 200 -7.57 -6.35 -14.88
CA THR A 200 -8.40 -7.14 -13.97
C THR A 200 -9.71 -6.45 -13.60
N LEU A 201 -9.78 -5.11 -13.60
CA LEU A 201 -11.05 -4.40 -13.37
C LEU A 201 -12.12 -4.84 -14.39
N ASP A 202 -11.74 -4.92 -15.66
CA ASP A 202 -12.65 -5.31 -16.75
C ASP A 202 -13.19 -6.73 -16.55
N ILE A 203 -12.34 -7.65 -16.07
CA ILE A 203 -12.75 -9.02 -15.74
C ILE A 203 -13.84 -9.01 -14.66
N TRP A 204 -13.60 -8.31 -13.54
CA TRP A 204 -14.54 -8.31 -12.41
C TRP A 204 -15.84 -7.58 -12.72
N LEU A 205 -15.81 -6.52 -13.52
CA LEU A 205 -17.01 -5.84 -14.01
C LEU A 205 -17.84 -6.78 -14.92
N LEU A 206 -17.20 -7.48 -15.86
CA LEU A 206 -17.87 -8.42 -16.75
C LEU A 206 -18.46 -9.64 -16.00
N LEU A 207 -17.81 -10.08 -14.93
CA LEU A 207 -18.33 -11.14 -14.05
C LEU A 207 -19.43 -10.65 -13.10
N GLY A 208 -19.64 -9.34 -12.97
CA GLY A 208 -20.60 -8.75 -12.04
C GLY A 208 -20.16 -8.78 -10.57
N GLU A 209 -18.88 -9.04 -10.31
CA GLU A 209 -18.27 -9.05 -8.96
C GLU A 209 -17.96 -7.63 -8.47
N LEU A 210 -17.88 -6.66 -9.39
CA LEU A 210 -17.77 -5.23 -9.09
C LEU A 210 -18.87 -4.45 -9.80
N SER A 211 -19.28 -3.34 -9.16
CA SER A 211 -20.20 -2.38 -9.77
C SER A 211 -19.44 -1.35 -10.61
N GLU A 212 -20.02 -0.95 -11.73
CA GLU A 212 -19.50 0.15 -12.53
C GLU A 212 -19.54 1.48 -11.75
N ASP A 213 -18.50 2.28 -11.92
CA ASP A 213 -18.44 3.65 -11.42
C ASP A 213 -18.43 4.62 -12.62
N PRO A 214 -19.56 5.30 -12.91
CA PRO A 214 -19.65 6.24 -14.01
C PRO A 214 -18.70 7.45 -13.91
N ALA A 215 -18.19 7.74 -12.70
CA ALA A 215 -17.23 8.83 -12.48
C ALA A 215 -15.77 8.38 -12.66
N CYS A 216 -15.51 7.08 -12.79
CA CYS A 216 -14.18 6.54 -12.97
C CYS A 216 -13.70 6.77 -14.41
N LEU A 217 -12.89 7.82 -14.60
CA LEU A 217 -12.28 8.16 -15.90
C LEU A 217 -10.88 7.55 -16.09
N SER A 218 -10.48 6.61 -15.23
CA SER A 218 -9.21 5.91 -15.34
C SER A 218 -9.27 4.93 -16.53
N THR A 219 -8.81 5.40 -17.68
CA THR A 219 -8.46 4.58 -18.86
C THR A 219 -6.96 4.37 -18.93
#